data_AF-A0A6A6YVK1-F1
#
_entry.id   AF-A0A6A6YVK1-F1
#
_cell.length_a   1.000
_cell.length_b   1.000
_cell.length_c   1.000
_cell.angle_alpha   90.00
_cell.angle_beta   90.00
_cell.angle_gamma   90.00
#
_symmetry.space_group_name_H-M   'P 1'
#
loop_
_entity.id
_entity.type
_entity.pdbx_description
1 polymer ?
#
loop_
_entity_poly.entity_id
_entity_poly.type
_entity_poly.pdbx_seq_one_letter_code
_entity_poly.pdbx_strand_id
1 'polypeptide(L)'
;MATASVSAPPGQPDITYTPDFDKYKARTQRRLATEKLEQTLPPGFPSKLESEFVWDGDSIKESGYNWVYELSAEEIAEIEAALDQTHNGAPADVVLAHIKDLSTTADAALIGAPAYTTDKQVFHTDAGDVVALLCLQTAAEGGTSRVASNWRVYNELAATRPDLVRTLAAGWVQDGFGRPDRPYTTRPLLYHQPATSTAPERVIIQYARRSFTGFQALPRTPTIPPITEAQAEALDAVHFLAERFALGLDFQAGDVQYINNLATFHARDGFRDSPEQQRHLVRLWLRDPEYAWETPEPLKARWDELYKGVTPEKQVFPLEPKIRSASSGVAAKTVSG
;
A
#
# COMPACT_ATOMS: atom_id res chain seq x y z
N MET A 1 -13.05 20.57 -13.81
CA MET A 1 -13.76 19.97 -14.96
C MET A 1 -14.04 18.52 -14.62
N ALA A 2 -15.28 18.05 -14.80
CA ALA A 2 -15.64 16.66 -14.52
C ALA A 2 -14.83 15.74 -15.45
N THR A 3 -13.93 14.93 -14.88
CA THR A 3 -13.22 13.88 -15.60
C THR A 3 -14.25 12.90 -16.16
N ALA A 4 -14.22 12.67 -17.47
CA ALA A 4 -15.09 11.68 -18.11
C ALA A 4 -14.90 10.33 -17.40
N SER A 5 -15.98 9.77 -16.85
CA SER A 5 -15.92 8.47 -16.19
C SER A 5 -15.67 7.42 -17.26
N VAL A 6 -14.44 6.92 -17.34
CA VAL A 6 -14.14 5.72 -18.10
C VAL A 6 -14.96 4.58 -17.49
N SER A 7 -15.81 3.93 -18.28
CA SER A 7 -16.67 2.85 -17.80
C SER A 7 -15.81 1.66 -17.37
N ALA A 8 -16.03 1.16 -16.16
CA ALA A 8 -15.35 -0.04 -15.65
C ALA A 8 -15.56 -1.26 -16.56
N PRO A 9 -14.73 -2.32 -16.45
CA PRO A 9 -14.92 -3.55 -17.20
C PRO A 9 -16.36 -4.09 -17.10
N PRO A 10 -16.93 -4.65 -18.18
CA PRO A 10 -18.21 -5.35 -18.09
C PRO A 10 -18.19 -6.41 -16.98
N GLY A 11 -19.18 -6.37 -16.09
CA GLY A 11 -19.27 -7.28 -14.94
C GLY A 11 -18.48 -6.85 -13.69
N GLN A 12 -17.80 -5.70 -13.72
CA GLN A 12 -17.18 -5.12 -12.51
C GLN A 12 -18.28 -4.80 -11.48
N PRO A 13 -18.17 -5.30 -10.22
CA PRO A 13 -19.07 -4.93 -9.14
C PRO A 13 -19.07 -3.42 -8.88
N ASP A 14 -20.15 -2.90 -8.28
CA ASP A 14 -20.21 -1.52 -7.81
C ASP A 14 -19.27 -1.31 -6.61
N ILE A 15 -18.01 -1.02 -6.90
CA ILE A 15 -16.95 -0.75 -5.92
C ILE A 15 -16.07 0.41 -6.40
N THR A 16 -15.71 1.27 -5.46
CA THR A 16 -14.90 2.47 -5.69
C THR A 16 -13.61 2.42 -4.89
N TYR A 17 -12.67 3.33 -5.23
CA TYR A 17 -11.43 3.50 -4.47
C TYR A 17 -11.72 3.85 -3.01
N THR A 18 -12.58 4.83 -2.75
CA THR A 18 -13.07 5.12 -1.40
C THR A 18 -14.07 4.03 -1.00
N PRO A 19 -13.84 3.30 0.11
CA PRO A 19 -14.72 2.24 0.57
C PRO A 19 -16.03 2.82 1.08
N ASP A 20 -17.13 2.13 0.79
CA ASP A 20 -18.48 2.52 1.18
C ASP A 20 -19.04 1.45 2.12
N PHE A 21 -19.29 1.84 3.37
CA PHE A 21 -19.66 0.90 4.43
C PHE A 21 -21.05 0.31 4.21
N ASP A 22 -21.99 1.07 3.64
CA ASP A 22 -23.35 0.59 3.41
C ASP A 22 -23.39 -0.36 2.22
N LYS A 23 -22.64 -0.06 1.14
CA LYS A 23 -22.45 -1.01 0.03
C LYS A 23 -21.77 -2.30 0.49
N TYR A 24 -20.76 -2.19 1.35
CA TYR A 24 -20.11 -3.36 1.95
C TYR A 24 -21.11 -4.22 2.71
N LYS A 25 -21.86 -3.64 3.66
CA LYS A 25 -22.86 -4.39 4.43
C LYS A 25 -23.92 -5.02 3.54
N ALA A 26 -24.46 -4.27 2.57
CA ALA A 26 -25.48 -4.78 1.66
C ALA A 26 -24.94 -5.95 0.82
N ARG A 27 -23.70 -5.86 0.32
CA ARG A 27 -23.02 -6.95 -0.39
C ARG A 27 -22.85 -8.17 0.51
N THR A 28 -22.32 -7.99 1.72
CA THR A 28 -22.13 -9.06 2.70
C THR A 28 -23.44 -9.78 3.02
N GLN A 29 -24.49 -9.03 3.35
CA GLN A 29 -25.81 -9.60 3.66
C GLN A 29 -26.37 -10.39 2.47
N ARG A 30 -26.29 -9.84 1.25
CA ARG A 30 -26.72 -10.54 0.04
C ARG A 30 -25.95 -11.85 -0.14
N ARG A 31 -24.62 -11.81 -0.13
CA ARG A 31 -23.78 -12.99 -0.35
C ARG A 31 -24.04 -14.08 0.68
N LEU A 32 -24.16 -13.72 1.97
CA LEU A 32 -24.50 -14.65 3.04
C LEU A 32 -25.89 -15.29 2.85
N ALA A 33 -26.85 -14.56 2.30
CA ALA A 33 -28.20 -15.05 2.08
C ALA A 33 -28.36 -15.90 0.81
N THR A 34 -27.57 -15.62 -0.24
CA THR A 34 -27.80 -16.19 -1.58
C THR A 34 -26.74 -17.17 -2.06
N GLU A 35 -25.56 -17.19 -1.45
CA GLU A 35 -24.43 -18.02 -1.89
C GLU A 35 -24.12 -19.13 -0.89
N LYS A 36 -23.63 -20.27 -1.39
CA LYS A 36 -23.01 -21.30 -0.56
C LYS A 36 -21.55 -20.95 -0.35
N LEU A 37 -21.25 -20.23 0.73
CA LEU A 37 -19.90 -19.78 1.06
C LEU A 37 -19.05 -20.90 1.67
N GLU A 38 -17.76 -20.91 1.34
CA GLU A 38 -16.79 -21.84 1.90
C GLU A 38 -16.61 -21.59 3.40
N GLN A 39 -16.71 -22.66 4.21
CA GLN A 39 -16.65 -22.57 5.67
C GLN A 39 -15.28 -22.95 6.24
N THR A 40 -14.34 -23.30 5.37
CA THR A 40 -13.00 -23.76 5.75
C THR A 40 -11.93 -22.94 5.05
N LEU A 41 -10.81 -22.73 5.75
CA LEU A 41 -9.64 -22.04 5.21
C LEU A 41 -9.04 -22.81 4.02
N PRO A 42 -8.29 -22.13 3.13
CA PRO A 42 -7.53 -22.81 2.11
C PRO A 42 -6.49 -23.77 2.72
N PRO A 43 -6.13 -24.87 2.04
CA PRO A 43 -5.12 -25.79 2.55
C PRO A 43 -3.82 -25.06 2.92
N GLY A 44 -3.24 -25.42 4.07
CA GLY A 44 -1.99 -24.86 4.59
C GLY A 44 -2.18 -23.64 5.49
N PHE A 45 -3.24 -22.85 5.31
CA PHE A 45 -3.42 -21.61 6.08
C PHE A 45 -3.74 -21.87 7.57
N PRO A 46 -3.09 -21.14 8.49
CA PRO A 46 -3.29 -21.34 9.92
C PRO A 46 -4.66 -20.85 10.38
N SER A 47 -5.30 -21.57 11.29
CA SER A 47 -6.60 -21.15 11.85
C SER A 47 -6.52 -19.86 12.68
N LYS A 48 -5.33 -19.58 13.22
CA LYS A 48 -5.01 -18.40 14.03
C LYS A 48 -3.49 -18.22 14.07
N LEU A 49 -3.02 -16.99 13.93
CA LEU A 49 -1.65 -16.59 14.16
C LEU A 49 -1.47 -16.17 15.62
N GLU A 50 -0.37 -16.60 16.24
CA GLU A 50 0.01 -16.21 17.60
C GLU A 50 1.44 -15.66 17.56
N SER A 51 1.57 -14.33 17.61
CA SER A 51 2.83 -13.61 17.46
C SER A 51 2.67 -12.15 17.90
N GLU A 52 3.80 -11.47 18.17
CA GLU A 52 3.87 -10.02 18.42
C GLU A 52 3.38 -9.19 17.22
N PHE A 53 3.31 -9.77 16.02
CA PHE A 53 2.66 -9.13 14.87
C PHE A 53 1.14 -9.08 14.97
N VAL A 54 0.50 -9.74 15.95
CA VAL A 54 -0.94 -9.70 16.20
C VAL A 54 -1.25 -8.66 17.27
N TRP A 55 -1.68 -7.48 16.84
CA TRP A 55 -2.00 -6.36 17.73
C TRP A 55 -3.14 -5.51 17.18
N ASP A 56 -3.78 -4.73 18.04
CA ASP A 56 -4.64 -3.60 17.68
C ASP A 56 -4.12 -2.32 18.34
N GLY A 57 -4.79 -1.20 18.05
CA GLY A 57 -4.38 0.12 18.51
C GLY A 57 -4.33 0.27 20.03
N ASP A 58 -5.04 -0.54 20.80
CA ASP A 58 -5.00 -0.51 22.26
C ASP A 58 -3.91 -1.44 22.78
N SER A 59 -3.86 -2.69 22.28
CA SER A 59 -2.86 -3.67 22.73
C SER A 59 -1.42 -3.23 22.47
N ILE A 60 -1.17 -2.51 21.36
CA ILE A 60 0.19 -2.05 21.03
C ILE A 60 0.66 -0.89 21.91
N LYS A 61 -0.27 -0.04 22.39
CA LYS A 61 0.05 1.02 23.36
C LYS A 61 0.37 0.43 24.73
N GLU A 62 -0.30 -0.67 25.07
CA GLU A 62 -0.13 -1.38 26.34
C GLU A 62 1.06 -2.36 26.33
N SER A 63 1.74 -2.58 25.20
CA SER A 63 2.81 -3.58 25.10
C SER A 63 4.03 -3.28 25.95
N GLY A 64 4.21 -2.02 26.37
CA GLY A 64 5.38 -1.57 27.15
C GLY A 64 6.70 -1.55 26.36
N TYR A 65 6.70 -1.97 25.08
CA TYR A 65 7.85 -1.86 24.20
C TYR A 65 7.98 -0.41 23.70
N ASN A 66 9.17 0.16 23.79
CA ASN A 66 9.42 1.47 23.23
C ASN A 66 9.69 1.36 21.72
N TRP A 67 8.69 1.72 20.92
CA TRP A 67 8.77 1.76 19.46
C TRP A 67 9.45 3.03 18.92
N VAL A 68 9.85 3.95 19.80
CA VAL A 68 10.46 5.24 19.45
C VAL A 68 11.97 5.19 19.73
N TYR A 69 12.76 5.40 18.69
CA TYR A 69 14.19 5.64 18.81
C TYR A 69 14.46 7.13 18.58
N GLU A 70 15.01 7.80 19.59
CA GLU A 70 15.39 9.21 19.51
C GLU A 70 16.83 9.31 19.03
N LEU A 71 17.03 9.89 17.83
CA LEU A 71 18.36 10.08 17.27
C LEU A 71 19.19 11.02 18.17
N SER A 72 20.45 10.67 18.41
CA SER A 72 21.39 11.54 19.12
C SER A 72 21.83 12.71 18.24
N ALA A 73 22.40 13.75 18.86
CA ALA A 73 22.94 14.90 18.12
C ALA A 73 24.07 14.48 17.16
N GLU A 74 24.86 13.48 17.55
CA GLU A 74 25.93 12.90 16.73
C GLU A 74 25.39 12.13 15.52
N GLU A 75 24.34 11.33 15.71
CA GLU A 75 23.66 10.61 14.61
C GLU A 75 23.00 11.59 13.62
N ILE A 76 22.41 12.68 14.12
CA ILE A 76 21.88 13.76 13.28
C ILE A 76 23.01 14.42 12.48
N ALA A 77 24.13 14.75 13.12
CA ALA A 77 25.28 15.37 12.45
C ALA A 77 25.90 14.45 11.37
N GLU A 78 25.92 13.13 11.61
CA GLU A 78 26.35 12.14 10.62
C GLU A 78 25.43 12.13 9.39
N ILE A 79 24.11 12.14 9.61
CA ILE A 79 23.11 12.20 8.52
C ILE A 79 23.27 13.51 7.73
N GLU A 80 23.42 14.64 8.41
CA GLU A 80 23.62 15.97 7.80
C GLU A 80 24.88 16.03 6.93
N ALA A 81 25.97 15.40 7.36
CA ALA A 81 27.22 15.35 6.58
C ALA A 81 27.10 14.49 5.30
N ALA A 82 26.13 13.58 5.21
CA ALA A 82 25.94 12.66 4.09
C ALA A 82 25.06 13.23 2.95
N LEU A 83 24.42 14.38 3.12
CA LEU A 83 23.39 14.93 2.22
C LEU A 83 23.90 15.58 0.91
N ASP A 84 25.20 15.62 0.67
CA ASP A 84 25.79 16.50 -0.36
C ASP A 84 26.22 15.77 -1.65
N GLN A 85 25.27 15.33 -2.51
CA GLN A 85 25.57 14.83 -3.87
C GLN A 85 24.44 15.10 -4.91
N THR A 86 24.74 15.85 -5.97
CA THR A 86 23.84 16.14 -7.12
C THR A 86 23.92 15.11 -8.25
N HIS A 87 22.82 14.91 -9.01
CA HIS A 87 22.78 14.03 -10.20
C HIS A 87 22.11 14.68 -11.44
N ASN A 88 22.88 14.77 -12.54
CA ASN A 88 22.60 15.50 -13.78
C ASN A 88 22.23 14.59 -14.97
N GLY A 89 20.94 14.42 -15.24
CA GLY A 89 20.44 14.15 -16.60
C GLY A 89 20.64 12.75 -17.21
N ALA A 90 20.98 11.73 -16.43
CA ALA A 90 21.10 10.33 -16.87
C ALA A 90 19.98 9.42 -16.31
N PRO A 91 19.79 8.20 -16.85
CA PRO A 91 18.90 7.20 -16.27
C PRO A 91 19.31 6.82 -14.86
N ALA A 92 18.34 6.71 -13.96
CA ALA A 92 18.57 6.52 -12.53
C ALA A 92 17.51 5.64 -11.85
N ASP A 93 17.97 4.87 -10.86
CA ASP A 93 17.16 4.10 -9.93
C ASP A 93 16.63 5.06 -8.85
N VAL A 94 15.41 5.58 -9.05
CA VAL A 94 14.78 6.51 -8.10
C VAL A 94 14.41 5.77 -6.81
N VAL A 95 15.18 6.01 -5.75
CA VAL A 95 15.02 5.35 -4.44
C VAL A 95 14.15 6.14 -3.47
N LEU A 96 14.02 7.46 -3.68
CA LEU A 96 13.21 8.37 -2.86
C LEU A 96 12.02 8.94 -3.63
N ALA A 97 10.85 8.95 -2.99
CA ALA A 97 9.62 9.52 -3.55
C ALA A 97 8.97 10.53 -2.59
N HIS A 98 8.65 11.72 -3.10
CA HIS A 98 7.89 12.73 -2.35
C HIS A 98 6.41 12.34 -2.25
N ILE A 99 5.82 12.53 -1.08
CA ILE A 99 4.40 12.29 -0.76
C ILE A 99 3.81 13.62 -0.27
N LYS A 100 3.17 14.37 -1.18
CA LYS A 100 2.65 15.73 -0.99
C LYS A 100 1.48 15.96 -1.94
N ASP A 101 0.56 16.88 -1.60
CA ASP A 101 -0.46 17.31 -2.55
C ASP A 101 0.18 18.05 -3.74
N LEU A 102 0.00 17.49 -4.94
CA LEU A 102 0.45 18.08 -6.19
C LEU A 102 -0.73 18.58 -7.03
N SER A 103 -1.97 18.52 -6.52
CA SER A 103 -3.17 18.89 -7.28
C SER A 103 -3.28 20.37 -7.64
N THR A 104 -2.53 21.22 -6.94
CA THR A 104 -2.48 22.67 -7.19
C THR A 104 -1.35 23.10 -8.11
N THR A 105 -0.35 22.23 -8.31
CA THR A 105 0.89 22.55 -9.06
C THR A 105 1.08 21.68 -10.29
N ALA A 106 0.52 20.47 -10.32
CA ALA A 106 0.52 19.57 -11.46
C ALA A 106 -0.86 19.59 -12.16
N ASP A 107 -0.86 19.34 -13.47
CA ASP A 107 -2.10 19.11 -14.21
C ASP A 107 -2.83 17.88 -13.62
N ALA A 108 -4.12 18.04 -13.28
CA ALA A 108 -4.96 16.99 -12.73
C ALA A 108 -5.01 15.74 -13.62
N ALA A 109 -4.83 15.88 -14.93
CA ALA A 109 -4.73 14.76 -15.87
C ALA A 109 -3.49 13.88 -15.64
N LEU A 110 -2.50 14.33 -14.86
CA LEU A 110 -1.31 13.58 -14.51
C LEU A 110 -1.48 12.79 -13.21
N ILE A 111 -2.45 13.10 -12.35
CA ILE A 111 -2.52 12.54 -10.99
C ILE A 111 -3.31 11.24 -10.97
N GLY A 112 -2.60 10.12 -10.92
CA GLY A 112 -3.17 8.77 -10.90
C GLY A 112 -2.97 8.00 -9.60
N ALA A 113 -2.49 8.65 -8.52
CA ALA A 113 -2.34 8.02 -7.21
C ALA A 113 -2.74 8.96 -6.05
N PRO A 114 -3.40 8.41 -5.01
CA PRO A 114 -3.90 9.17 -3.85
C PRO A 114 -2.79 9.84 -3.04
N ALA A 115 -1.57 9.28 -3.09
CA ALA A 115 -0.38 9.81 -2.42
C ALA A 115 -0.03 11.25 -2.85
N TYR A 116 -0.53 11.71 -4.00
CA TYR A 116 -0.28 13.04 -4.57
C TYR A 116 -1.46 14.01 -4.44
N THR A 117 -2.43 13.68 -3.58
CA THR A 117 -3.68 14.44 -3.37
C THR A 117 -3.97 14.61 -1.89
N THR A 118 -4.94 15.46 -1.56
CA THR A 118 -5.52 15.65 -0.21
C THR A 118 -6.54 14.58 0.21
N ASP A 119 -6.99 13.73 -0.71
CA ASP A 119 -7.99 12.68 -0.46
C ASP A 119 -7.49 11.62 0.53
N LYS A 120 -8.41 10.88 1.19
CA LYS A 120 -8.06 9.74 2.06
C LYS A 120 -7.26 8.70 1.27
N GLN A 121 -6.10 8.30 1.77
CA GLN A 121 -5.36 7.14 1.25
C GLN A 121 -5.76 5.92 2.07
N VAL A 122 -6.54 5.04 1.45
CA VAL A 122 -7.14 3.87 2.11
C VAL A 122 -6.07 2.84 2.53
N PHE A 123 -6.38 1.99 3.51
CA PHE A 123 -5.48 0.90 3.93
C PHE A 123 -4.96 0.09 2.75
N HIS A 124 -3.64 -0.05 2.70
CA HIS A 124 -2.89 -0.75 1.67
C HIS A 124 -1.55 -1.22 2.22
N THR A 125 -0.84 -2.00 1.42
CA THR A 125 0.60 -2.24 1.54
C THR A 125 1.28 -1.76 0.26
N ASP A 126 2.51 -1.31 0.37
CA ASP A 126 3.34 -0.91 -0.76
C ASP A 126 3.98 -2.13 -1.45
N ALA A 127 4.82 -1.86 -2.45
CA ALA A 127 5.82 -2.82 -2.88
C ALA A 127 7.07 -2.68 -2.00
N GLY A 128 7.79 -3.77 -1.77
CA GLY A 128 8.98 -3.78 -0.92
C GLY A 128 8.74 -4.26 0.51
N ASP A 129 9.83 -4.46 1.24
CA ASP A 129 9.85 -5.13 2.55
C ASP A 129 9.60 -4.16 3.70
N VAL A 130 10.26 -3.01 3.68
CA VAL A 130 10.13 -1.94 4.68
C VAL A 130 9.75 -0.64 3.98
N VAL A 131 8.73 0.04 4.52
CA VAL A 131 8.40 1.42 4.10
C VAL A 131 8.94 2.36 5.16
N ALA A 132 9.78 3.29 4.72
CA ALA A 132 10.23 4.41 5.55
C ALA A 132 9.58 5.71 5.10
N LEU A 133 9.12 6.52 6.05
CA LEU A 133 8.53 7.84 5.81
C LEU A 133 9.16 8.87 6.73
N LEU A 134 9.90 9.82 6.18
CA LEU A 134 10.36 11.01 6.89
C LEU A 134 9.36 12.15 6.68
N CYS A 135 8.95 12.78 7.77
CA CYS A 135 8.11 13.97 7.75
C CYS A 135 8.96 15.24 7.64
N LEU A 136 8.81 15.98 6.54
CA LEU A 136 9.42 17.30 6.39
C LEU A 136 8.48 18.41 6.88
N GLN A 137 7.17 18.23 6.67
CA GLN A 137 6.13 19.15 7.14
C GLN A 137 4.80 18.41 7.30
N THR A 138 4.05 18.74 8.35
CA THR A 138 2.67 18.26 8.57
C THR A 138 1.66 19.06 7.74
N ALA A 139 0.43 18.51 7.60
CA ALA A 139 -0.70 19.27 7.03
C ALA A 139 -1.14 20.38 7.99
N ALA A 140 -1.84 21.39 7.48
CA ALA A 140 -2.50 22.38 8.33
C ALA A 140 -3.61 21.74 9.18
N GLU A 141 -4.38 20.80 8.61
CA GLU A 141 -5.42 20.05 9.31
C GLU A 141 -5.49 18.59 8.82
N GLY A 142 -5.69 17.64 9.74
CA GLY A 142 -5.90 16.22 9.42
C GLY A 142 -4.63 15.49 8.95
N GLY A 143 -4.80 14.48 8.09
CA GLY A 143 -3.66 13.76 7.49
C GLY A 143 -2.95 12.77 8.42
N THR A 144 -3.61 12.36 9.49
CA THR A 144 -3.12 11.35 10.45
C THR A 144 -2.68 10.09 9.71
N SER A 145 -1.43 9.69 9.94
CA SER A 145 -0.90 8.41 9.48
C SER A 145 -1.52 7.29 10.32
N ARG A 146 -2.04 6.26 9.68
CA ARG A 146 -2.71 5.12 10.33
C ARG A 146 -1.94 3.85 10.03
N VAL A 147 -1.77 2.99 11.03
CA VAL A 147 -1.18 1.65 10.88
C VAL A 147 -2.08 0.61 11.50
N ALA A 148 -2.16 -0.58 10.90
CA ALA A 148 -2.93 -1.70 11.43
C ALA A 148 -2.21 -3.03 11.17
N SER A 149 -2.22 -3.94 12.16
CA SER A 149 -1.69 -5.29 11.99
C SER A 149 -2.47 -6.05 10.93
N ASN A 150 -1.78 -6.57 9.92
CA ASN A 150 -2.44 -7.44 8.94
C ASN A 150 -2.70 -8.85 9.51
N TRP A 151 -1.97 -9.30 10.53
CA TRP A 151 -2.21 -10.59 11.21
C TRP A 151 -3.43 -10.54 12.11
N ARG A 152 -3.70 -9.39 12.77
CA ARG A 152 -4.94 -9.19 13.53
C ARG A 152 -6.17 -9.20 12.63
N VAL A 153 -6.09 -8.56 11.46
CA VAL A 153 -7.13 -8.61 10.42
C VAL A 153 -7.30 -10.03 9.88
N TYR A 154 -6.18 -10.73 9.58
CA TYR A 154 -6.21 -12.13 9.15
C TYR A 154 -6.92 -13.02 10.17
N ASN A 155 -6.59 -12.92 11.45
CA ASN A 155 -7.21 -13.73 12.50
C ASN A 155 -8.73 -13.50 12.58
N GLU A 156 -9.18 -12.25 12.45
CA GLU A 156 -10.62 -11.95 12.42
C GLU A 156 -11.30 -12.60 11.20
N LEU A 157 -10.69 -12.49 10.02
CA LEU A 157 -11.22 -13.10 8.79
C LEU A 157 -11.19 -14.63 8.87
N ALA A 158 -10.12 -15.23 9.40
CA ALA A 158 -10.00 -16.67 9.52
C ALA A 158 -11.07 -17.25 10.46
N ALA A 159 -11.40 -16.54 11.54
CA ALA A 159 -12.41 -16.94 12.50
C ALA A 159 -13.85 -16.73 11.99
N THR A 160 -14.11 -15.66 11.24
CA THR A 160 -15.49 -15.21 10.93
C THR A 160 -15.88 -15.36 9.47
N ARG A 161 -14.92 -15.31 8.55
CA ARG A 161 -15.12 -15.28 7.08
C ARG A 161 -14.02 -16.05 6.33
N PRO A 162 -13.88 -17.36 6.56
CA PRO A 162 -12.90 -18.20 5.86
C PRO A 162 -13.06 -18.19 4.32
N ASP A 163 -14.27 -17.92 3.81
CA ASP A 163 -14.52 -17.69 2.38
C ASP A 163 -13.74 -16.48 1.83
N LEU A 164 -13.60 -15.41 2.61
CA LEU A 164 -12.82 -14.24 2.22
C LEU A 164 -11.32 -14.51 2.30
N VAL A 165 -10.85 -15.32 3.25
CA VAL A 165 -9.45 -15.80 3.28
C VAL A 165 -9.13 -16.57 2.00
N ARG A 166 -10.02 -17.47 1.59
CA ARG A 166 -9.89 -18.20 0.31
C ARG A 166 -9.91 -17.26 -0.89
N THR A 167 -10.75 -16.24 -0.87
CA THR A 167 -10.80 -15.24 -1.93
C THR A 167 -9.49 -14.45 -2.02
N LEU A 168 -8.91 -14.03 -0.90
CA LEU A 168 -7.63 -13.30 -0.86
C LEU A 168 -6.46 -14.18 -1.32
N ALA A 169 -6.50 -15.49 -1.05
CA ALA A 169 -5.48 -16.46 -1.47
C ALA A 169 -5.62 -16.92 -2.94
N ALA A 170 -6.76 -16.65 -3.59
CA ALA A 170 -6.98 -16.95 -5.01
C ALA A 170 -6.31 -15.92 -5.94
N GLY A 171 -6.30 -16.13 -7.26
CA GLY A 171 -5.70 -15.17 -8.20
C GLY A 171 -6.52 -13.89 -8.42
N TRP A 172 -5.87 -12.73 -8.42
CA TRP A 172 -6.49 -11.41 -8.66
C TRP A 172 -5.87 -10.71 -9.85
N VAL A 173 -6.73 -10.18 -10.73
CA VAL A 173 -6.33 -9.41 -11.92
C VAL A 173 -6.01 -7.97 -11.53
N GLN A 174 -4.74 -7.68 -11.28
CA GLN A 174 -4.23 -6.35 -10.96
C GLN A 174 -3.99 -5.54 -12.22
N ASP A 175 -4.49 -4.30 -12.25
CA ASP A 175 -4.30 -3.41 -13.40
C ASP A 175 -2.82 -3.12 -13.68
N GLY A 176 -2.44 -3.21 -14.95
CA GLY A 176 -1.20 -2.65 -15.47
C GLY A 176 -1.31 -1.16 -15.80
N PHE A 177 -2.52 -0.58 -15.75
CA PHE A 177 -2.86 0.80 -16.06
C PHE A 177 -2.37 1.22 -17.47
N GLY A 178 -2.77 0.44 -18.47
CA GLY A 178 -2.45 0.74 -19.87
C GLY A 178 -1.02 0.39 -20.32
N ARG A 179 -0.25 -0.36 -19.51
CA ARG A 179 1.04 -0.93 -19.93
C ARG A 179 0.84 -1.93 -21.09
N PRO A 180 1.40 -1.68 -22.28
CA PRO A 180 1.17 -2.55 -23.44
C PRO A 180 1.77 -3.96 -23.28
N ASP A 181 2.93 -4.05 -22.63
CA ASP A 181 3.67 -5.29 -22.38
C ASP A 181 3.06 -6.14 -21.26
N ARG A 182 2.41 -5.48 -20.29
CA ARG A 182 1.82 -6.14 -19.12
C ARG A 182 0.50 -5.46 -18.76
N PRO A 183 -0.59 -5.67 -19.55
CA PRO A 183 -1.86 -4.97 -19.37
C PRO A 183 -2.52 -5.29 -18.01
N TYR A 184 -2.26 -6.48 -17.48
CA TYR A 184 -2.59 -6.86 -16.11
C TYR A 184 -1.63 -7.96 -15.63
N THR A 185 -1.62 -8.19 -14.32
CA THR A 185 -0.98 -9.38 -13.71
C THR A 185 -2.00 -10.13 -12.86
N THR A 186 -1.83 -11.45 -12.76
CA THR A 186 -2.68 -12.29 -11.90
C THR A 186 -1.87 -12.87 -10.77
N ARG A 187 -2.22 -12.55 -9.53
CA ARG A 187 -1.57 -13.11 -8.32
C ARG A 187 -2.49 -13.05 -7.09
N PRO A 188 -2.26 -13.88 -6.07
CA PRO A 188 -2.90 -13.73 -4.77
C PRO A 188 -2.64 -12.38 -4.11
N LEU A 189 -3.47 -12.03 -3.14
CA LEU A 189 -3.22 -10.91 -2.22
C LEU A 189 -2.74 -11.39 -0.86
N LEU A 190 -3.03 -12.65 -0.53
CA LEU A 190 -2.69 -13.30 0.72
C LEU A 190 -1.78 -14.50 0.44
N TYR A 191 -0.65 -14.55 1.14
CA TYR A 191 0.35 -15.59 1.03
C TYR A 191 0.59 -16.21 2.39
N HIS A 192 0.81 -17.52 2.42
CA HIS A 192 1.21 -18.26 3.60
C HIS A 192 2.61 -18.84 3.38
N GLN A 193 3.45 -18.69 4.40
CA GLN A 193 4.78 -19.28 4.47
C GLN A 193 4.81 -20.19 5.69
N PRO A 194 4.82 -21.52 5.50
CA PRO A 194 4.97 -22.46 6.60
C PRO A 194 6.27 -22.20 7.37
N ALA A 195 6.27 -22.56 8.65
CA ALA A 195 7.50 -22.55 9.43
C ALA A 195 8.56 -23.48 8.81
N THR A 196 9.81 -23.03 8.84
CA THR A 196 10.99 -23.81 8.45
C THR A 196 11.92 -23.98 9.66
N SER A 197 13.04 -24.66 9.47
CA SER A 197 14.07 -24.76 10.52
C SER A 197 14.71 -23.41 10.88
N THR A 198 14.58 -22.40 10.03
CA THR A 198 15.26 -21.10 10.17
C THR A 198 14.32 -19.91 10.16
N ALA A 199 13.01 -20.11 9.93
CA ALA A 199 12.03 -19.03 9.91
C ALA A 199 10.68 -19.47 10.52
N PRO A 200 10.00 -18.59 11.28
CA PRO A 200 8.68 -18.88 11.81
C PRO A 200 7.63 -18.92 10.70
N GLU A 201 6.45 -19.46 11.02
CA GLU A 201 5.27 -19.34 10.15
C GLU A 201 4.90 -17.87 9.95
N ARG A 202 4.57 -17.49 8.71
CA ARG A 202 4.19 -16.13 8.36
C ARG A 202 2.98 -16.11 7.44
N VAL A 203 2.19 -15.06 7.61
CA VAL A 203 1.18 -14.66 6.63
C VAL A 203 1.56 -13.28 6.10
N ILE A 204 1.47 -13.11 4.78
CA ILE A 204 1.79 -11.84 4.11
C ILE A 204 0.55 -11.41 3.34
N ILE A 205 0.12 -10.16 3.55
CA ILE A 205 -0.91 -9.54 2.73
C ILE A 205 -0.29 -8.44 1.89
N GLN A 206 -0.38 -8.54 0.57
CA GLN A 206 0.09 -7.55 -0.37
C GLN A 206 -1.07 -7.07 -1.24
N TYR A 207 -1.56 -5.85 -1.02
CA TYR A 207 -2.56 -5.26 -1.91
C TYR A 207 -2.58 -3.73 -1.87
N ALA A 208 -3.06 -3.15 -2.98
CA ALA A 208 -3.48 -1.76 -3.05
C ALA A 208 -4.80 -1.69 -3.80
N ARG A 209 -5.86 -1.17 -3.15
CA ARG A 209 -7.23 -1.12 -3.70
C ARG A 209 -7.31 -0.47 -5.09
N ARG A 210 -6.48 0.55 -5.33
CA ARG A 210 -6.36 1.25 -6.62
C ARG A 210 -6.23 0.28 -7.79
N SER A 211 -5.46 -0.80 -7.66
CA SER A 211 -5.25 -1.78 -8.76
C SER A 211 -6.51 -2.53 -9.20
N PHE A 212 -7.61 -2.42 -8.45
CA PHE A 212 -8.89 -3.11 -8.74
C PHE A 212 -10.03 -2.14 -9.02
N THR A 213 -9.84 -0.85 -8.75
CA THR A 213 -10.90 0.18 -8.79
C THR A 213 -10.52 1.37 -9.67
N GLY A 214 -9.22 1.57 -9.92
CA GLY A 214 -8.68 2.81 -10.46
C GLY A 214 -8.62 3.92 -9.41
N PHE A 215 -8.05 5.05 -9.80
CA PHE A 215 -8.06 6.29 -9.03
C PHE A 215 -7.84 7.49 -9.95
N GLN A 216 -8.77 8.45 -9.94
CA GLN A 216 -8.69 9.72 -10.70
C GLN A 216 -8.23 9.51 -12.16
N ALA A 217 -7.07 10.05 -12.55
CA ALA A 217 -6.56 9.99 -13.92
C ALA A 217 -6.12 8.59 -14.37
N LEU A 218 -6.12 7.61 -13.47
CA LEU A 218 -5.87 6.20 -13.77
C LEU A 218 -7.10 5.36 -13.40
N PRO A 219 -8.21 5.46 -14.16
CA PRO A 219 -9.36 4.58 -13.97
C PRO A 219 -8.96 3.13 -14.24
N ARG A 220 -9.79 2.20 -13.75
CA ARG A 220 -9.66 0.77 -14.05
C ARG A 220 -9.72 0.57 -15.57
N THR A 221 -8.76 -0.14 -16.14
CA THR A 221 -8.72 -0.44 -17.58
C THR A 221 -9.98 -1.23 -17.97
N PRO A 222 -10.81 -0.80 -18.94
CA PRO A 222 -12.08 -1.46 -19.25
C PRO A 222 -11.96 -2.83 -19.94
N THR A 223 -10.82 -3.11 -20.55
CA THR A 223 -10.60 -4.26 -21.43
C THR A 223 -9.96 -5.47 -20.75
N ILE A 224 -9.73 -5.40 -19.44
CA ILE A 224 -9.17 -6.50 -18.65
C ILE A 224 -10.27 -7.13 -17.78
N PRO A 225 -10.10 -8.39 -17.33
CA PRO A 225 -11.14 -9.04 -16.55
C PRO A 225 -11.59 -8.24 -15.31
N PRO A 226 -12.90 -8.20 -15.02
CA PRO A 226 -13.42 -7.58 -13.79
C PRO A 226 -13.00 -8.39 -12.56
N ILE A 227 -13.08 -7.76 -11.39
CA ILE A 227 -13.07 -8.52 -10.12
C ILE A 227 -14.46 -9.12 -9.84
N THR A 228 -14.54 -10.12 -8.98
CA THR A 228 -15.82 -10.71 -8.56
C THR A 228 -16.44 -9.97 -7.37
N GLU A 229 -17.72 -10.24 -7.07
CA GLU A 229 -18.38 -9.73 -5.86
C GLU A 229 -17.69 -10.21 -4.58
N ALA A 230 -17.19 -11.45 -4.55
CA ALA A 230 -16.41 -11.95 -3.43
C ALA A 230 -15.11 -11.16 -3.24
N GLN A 231 -14.43 -10.82 -4.34
CA GLN A 231 -13.24 -10.00 -4.34
C GLN A 231 -13.54 -8.56 -3.89
N ALA A 232 -14.62 -7.96 -4.38
CA ALA A 232 -15.07 -6.65 -3.91
C ALA A 232 -15.35 -6.65 -2.39
N GLU A 233 -16.05 -7.67 -1.89
CA GLU A 233 -16.30 -7.83 -0.45
C GLU A 233 -15.00 -8.03 0.34
N ALA A 234 -14.06 -8.84 -0.14
CA ALA A 234 -12.78 -9.06 0.53
C ALA A 234 -11.96 -7.76 0.68
N LEU A 235 -11.97 -6.90 -0.35
CA LEU A 235 -11.31 -5.58 -0.27
C LEU A 235 -11.96 -4.67 0.78
N ASP A 236 -13.29 -4.68 0.90
CA ASP A 236 -14.02 -3.89 1.90
C ASP A 236 -13.80 -4.45 3.31
N ALA A 237 -13.89 -5.77 3.49
CA ALA A 237 -13.69 -6.43 4.76
C ALA A 237 -12.30 -6.16 5.34
N VAL A 238 -11.24 -6.30 4.52
CA VAL A 238 -9.86 -5.97 4.95
C VAL A 238 -9.77 -4.49 5.36
N HIS A 239 -10.37 -3.58 4.59
CA HIS A 239 -10.31 -2.15 4.89
C HIS A 239 -11.00 -1.80 6.22
N PHE A 240 -12.24 -2.23 6.42
CA PHE A 240 -13.02 -1.87 7.61
C PHE A 240 -12.50 -2.58 8.87
N LEU A 241 -11.93 -3.79 8.74
CA LEU A 241 -11.23 -4.44 9.85
C LEU A 241 -9.92 -3.73 10.20
N ALA A 242 -9.13 -3.33 9.21
CA ALA A 242 -7.93 -2.54 9.43
C ALA A 242 -8.27 -1.21 10.12
N GLU A 243 -9.32 -0.52 9.67
CA GLU A 243 -9.80 0.73 10.30
C GLU A 243 -10.22 0.52 11.75
N ARG A 244 -10.93 -0.57 12.05
CA ARG A 244 -11.35 -0.92 13.41
C ARG A 244 -10.16 -1.18 14.35
N PHE A 245 -9.08 -1.78 13.86
CA PHE A 245 -7.92 -2.16 14.67
C PHE A 245 -6.76 -1.16 14.60
N ALA A 246 -6.90 -0.07 13.85
CA ALA A 246 -5.80 0.83 13.56
C ALA A 246 -5.33 1.65 14.75
N LEU A 247 -4.03 1.89 14.79
CA LEU A 247 -3.39 2.94 15.56
C LEU A 247 -3.25 4.20 14.68
N GLY A 248 -3.63 5.35 15.23
CA GLY A 248 -3.26 6.65 14.66
C GLY A 248 -1.91 7.11 15.21
N LEU A 249 -1.05 7.59 14.32
CA LEU A 249 0.28 8.10 14.66
C LEU A 249 0.30 9.61 14.51
N ASP A 250 0.87 10.25 15.51
CA ASP A 250 1.05 11.71 15.55
C ASP A 250 2.43 12.08 14.98
N PHE A 251 2.54 12.04 13.65
CA PHE A 251 3.77 12.41 12.94
C PHE A 251 4.08 13.90 13.10
N GLN A 252 5.28 14.22 13.56
CA GLN A 252 5.84 15.58 13.59
C GLN A 252 6.96 15.74 12.55
N ALA A 253 7.27 16.99 12.19
CA ALA A 253 8.41 17.27 11.31
C ALA A 253 9.72 16.79 11.97
N GLY A 254 10.55 16.07 11.21
CA GLY A 254 11.74 15.39 11.70
C GLY A 254 11.52 13.90 12.00
N ASP A 255 10.29 13.47 12.26
CA ASP A 255 10.02 12.06 12.56
C ASP A 255 10.24 11.16 11.34
N VAL A 256 10.87 10.01 11.58
CA VAL A 256 11.01 8.93 10.59
C VAL A 256 10.27 7.70 11.09
N GLN A 257 9.26 7.29 10.33
CA GLN A 257 8.61 6.00 10.55
C GLN A 257 9.27 4.92 9.72
N TYR A 258 9.44 3.74 10.33
CA TYR A 258 9.70 2.49 9.62
C TYR A 258 8.57 1.51 9.93
N ILE A 259 8.01 0.86 8.90
CA ILE A 259 7.05 -0.23 9.07
C ILE A 259 7.49 -1.46 8.29
N ASN A 260 7.27 -2.64 8.87
CA ASN A 260 7.31 -3.90 8.13
C ASN A 260 6.07 -3.95 7.22
N ASN A 261 6.28 -3.68 5.93
CA ASN A 261 5.22 -3.55 4.93
C ASN A 261 4.58 -4.91 4.56
N LEU A 262 5.21 -6.03 4.94
CA LEU A 262 4.66 -7.36 4.75
C LEU A 262 3.70 -7.79 5.87
N ALA A 263 3.77 -7.12 7.03
CA ALA A 263 3.00 -7.43 8.24
C ALA A 263 2.04 -6.30 8.70
N THR A 264 2.11 -5.14 8.06
CA THR A 264 1.40 -3.93 8.51
C THR A 264 0.70 -3.28 7.34
N PHE A 265 -0.60 -3.00 7.50
CA PHE A 265 -1.31 -2.08 6.63
C PHE A 265 -1.05 -0.65 7.07
N HIS A 266 -0.97 0.26 6.11
CA HIS A 266 -0.90 1.69 6.38
C HIS A 266 -1.92 2.46 5.56
N ALA A 267 -2.35 3.60 6.10
CA ALA A 267 -3.31 4.52 5.51
C ALA A 267 -2.99 5.95 5.94
N ARG A 268 -3.67 6.90 5.31
CA ARG A 268 -3.66 8.30 5.70
C ARG A 268 -5.06 8.86 5.63
N ASP A 269 -5.47 9.54 6.70
CA ASP A 269 -6.72 10.29 6.69
C ASP A 269 -6.68 11.43 5.64
N GLY A 270 -7.85 11.93 5.25
CA GLY A 270 -7.92 13.13 4.41
C GLY A 270 -7.32 14.33 5.15
N PHE A 271 -6.81 15.30 4.39
CA PHE A 271 -6.17 16.48 4.99
C PHE A 271 -6.46 17.76 4.21
N ARG A 272 -6.15 18.89 4.84
CA ARG A 272 -6.19 20.21 4.23
C ARG A 272 -4.86 20.92 4.46
N ASP A 273 -4.33 21.50 3.39
CA ASP A 273 -3.15 22.36 3.43
C ASP A 273 -3.54 23.84 3.45
N SER A 274 -2.62 24.70 3.89
CA SER A 274 -2.66 26.15 3.68
C SER A 274 -1.48 26.59 2.79
N PRO A 275 -1.46 27.84 2.29
CA PRO A 275 -0.29 28.37 1.58
C PRO A 275 1.01 28.29 2.40
N GLU A 276 0.92 28.45 3.72
CA GLU A 276 2.06 28.47 4.65
C GLU A 276 2.44 27.07 5.16
N GLN A 277 1.48 26.13 5.21
CA GLN A 277 1.67 24.80 5.76
C GLN A 277 1.10 23.73 4.84
N GLN A 278 1.99 23.09 4.09
CA GLN A 278 1.68 22.00 3.18
C GLN A 278 2.33 20.70 3.61
N ARG A 279 1.54 19.64 3.76
CA ARG A 279 2.05 18.32 4.14
C ARG A 279 3.09 17.83 3.14
N HIS A 280 4.27 17.46 3.63
CA HIS A 280 5.37 16.97 2.80
C HIS A 280 6.11 15.86 3.52
N LEU A 281 6.01 14.64 2.98
CA LEU A 281 6.80 13.50 3.43
C LEU A 281 7.70 13.02 2.29
N VAL A 282 8.79 12.34 2.62
CA VAL A 282 9.60 11.59 1.66
C VAL A 282 9.64 10.12 2.06
N ARG A 283 9.45 9.24 1.06
CA ARG A 283 9.32 7.80 1.23
C ARG A 283 10.51 7.06 0.63
N LEU A 284 11.02 6.07 1.35
CA LEU A 284 11.91 5.03 0.85
C LEU A 284 11.24 3.66 0.92
N TRP A 285 11.58 2.80 -0.04
CA TRP A 285 11.36 1.36 0.06
C TRP A 285 12.70 0.71 0.37
N LEU A 286 12.80 0.09 1.53
CA LEU A 286 14.03 -0.47 2.06
C LEU A 286 13.93 -1.99 2.08
N ARG A 287 15.09 -2.65 2.04
CA ARG A 287 15.25 -4.08 2.28
C ARG A 287 16.50 -4.26 3.11
N ASP A 288 16.33 -4.95 4.23
CA ASP A 288 17.43 -5.41 5.06
C ASP A 288 17.78 -6.85 4.65
N PRO A 289 18.92 -7.12 3.99
CA PRO A 289 19.25 -8.48 3.55
C PRO A 289 19.40 -9.50 4.68
N GLU A 290 19.68 -9.07 5.91
CA GLU A 290 19.83 -9.95 7.08
C GLU A 290 18.47 -10.39 7.63
N TYR A 291 17.51 -9.46 7.70
CA TYR A 291 16.20 -9.70 8.31
C TYR A 291 15.03 -9.82 7.32
N ALA A 292 15.26 -9.62 6.02
CA ALA A 292 14.23 -9.70 5.00
C ALA A 292 13.54 -11.06 5.00
N TRP A 293 12.22 -11.04 4.91
CA TRP A 293 11.44 -12.25 4.74
C TRP A 293 11.67 -12.82 3.33
N GLU A 294 11.53 -14.13 3.19
CA GLU A 294 11.54 -14.72 1.85
C GLU A 294 10.42 -14.08 1.04
N THR A 295 10.73 -13.59 -0.16
CA THR A 295 9.73 -12.99 -1.03
C THR A 295 8.87 -14.11 -1.64
N PRO A 296 7.54 -14.15 -1.40
CA PRO A 296 6.65 -15.11 -2.04
C PRO A 296 6.86 -15.15 -3.56
N GLU A 297 6.84 -16.33 -4.16
CA GLU A 297 7.16 -16.48 -5.59
C GLU A 297 6.41 -15.45 -6.45
N PRO A 298 5.07 -15.30 -6.35
CA PRO A 298 4.32 -14.40 -7.24
C PRO A 298 4.64 -12.91 -7.03
N LEU A 299 5.42 -12.57 -6.00
CA LEU A 299 5.93 -11.23 -5.72
C LEU A 299 7.35 -11.01 -6.27
N LYS A 300 8.12 -12.05 -6.58
CA LYS A 300 9.55 -11.97 -6.94
C LYS A 300 9.82 -11.02 -8.10
N ALA A 301 9.09 -11.14 -9.22
CA ALA A 301 9.29 -10.24 -10.36
C ALA A 301 9.09 -8.76 -10.00
N ARG A 302 8.13 -8.44 -9.13
CA ARG A 302 7.88 -7.07 -8.67
C ARG A 302 8.93 -6.59 -7.67
N TRP A 303 9.48 -7.49 -6.87
CA TRP A 303 10.59 -7.18 -5.96
C TRP A 303 11.91 -6.99 -6.71
N ASP A 304 12.13 -7.76 -7.77
CA ASP A 304 13.27 -7.60 -8.67
C ASP A 304 13.25 -6.20 -9.31
N GLU A 305 12.09 -5.68 -9.70
CA GLU A 305 11.94 -4.28 -10.18
C GLU A 305 12.40 -3.23 -9.15
N LEU A 306 12.47 -3.56 -7.85
CA LEU A 306 12.86 -2.64 -6.79
C LEU A 306 14.30 -2.83 -6.32
N TYR A 307 14.76 -4.08 -6.22
CA TYR A 307 15.99 -4.40 -5.49
C TYR A 307 17.08 -4.99 -6.38
N LYS A 308 16.73 -5.57 -7.53
CA LYS A 308 17.70 -6.31 -8.33
C LYS A 308 18.53 -5.37 -9.18
N GLY A 309 19.85 -5.42 -8.98
CA GLY A 309 20.80 -4.67 -9.80
C GLY A 309 20.82 -3.16 -9.52
N VAL A 310 20.18 -2.73 -8.43
CA VAL A 310 20.32 -1.38 -7.88
C VAL A 310 21.70 -1.27 -7.26
N THR A 311 22.49 -0.29 -7.71
CA THR A 311 23.83 -0.01 -7.16
C THR A 311 23.88 1.43 -6.66
N PRO A 312 24.72 1.78 -5.66
CA PRO A 312 24.78 3.14 -5.12
C PRO A 312 24.94 4.22 -6.19
N GLU A 313 25.71 3.95 -7.26
CA GLU A 313 26.00 4.90 -8.34
C GLU A 313 24.79 5.19 -9.24
N LYS A 314 23.80 4.29 -9.25
CA LYS A 314 22.55 4.46 -10.01
C LYS A 314 21.43 5.04 -9.17
N GLN A 315 21.56 5.05 -7.85
CA GLN A 315 20.52 5.57 -6.96
C GLN A 315 20.39 7.08 -7.13
N VAL A 316 19.15 7.55 -7.21
CA VAL A 316 18.85 8.98 -7.20
C VAL A 316 17.82 9.32 -6.14
N PHE A 317 18.16 10.38 -5.40
CA PHE A 317 17.33 11.05 -4.41
C PHE A 317 16.83 12.36 -5.03
N PRO A 318 15.64 12.40 -5.65
CA PRO A 318 15.14 13.62 -6.25
C PRO A 318 15.00 14.69 -5.17
N LEU A 319 15.51 15.89 -5.43
CA LEU A 319 15.32 17.04 -4.53
C LEU A 319 13.91 17.62 -4.67
N GLU A 320 13.34 17.53 -5.87
CA GLU A 320 12.03 18.09 -6.20
C GLU A 320 10.96 17.01 -6.36
N PRO A 321 9.71 17.28 -5.94
CA PRO A 321 8.61 16.34 -6.09
C PRO A 321 8.27 16.12 -7.57
N LYS A 322 8.08 14.85 -7.95
CA LYS A 322 7.57 14.45 -9.26
C LYS A 322 6.58 13.32 -9.14
N ILE A 323 5.54 13.32 -9.98
CA ILE A 323 4.62 12.19 -10.10
C ILE A 323 5.39 11.03 -10.76
N ARG A 324 5.46 9.88 -10.07
CA ARG A 324 6.10 8.69 -10.65
C ARG A 324 5.34 8.25 -11.91
N SER A 325 6.06 7.78 -12.93
CA SER A 325 5.47 7.28 -14.18
C SER A 325 4.40 6.22 -13.94
N ALA A 326 4.61 5.28 -13.01
CA ALA A 326 3.64 4.25 -12.63
C ALA A 326 2.36 4.79 -11.94
N SER A 327 2.34 6.08 -11.62
CA SER A 327 1.21 6.79 -11.00
C SER A 327 0.75 7.99 -11.85
N SER A 328 1.29 8.14 -13.06
CA SER A 328 0.90 9.19 -13.99
C SER A 328 -0.29 8.72 -14.83
N GLY A 329 -1.28 9.60 -15.03
CA GLY A 329 -2.41 9.38 -15.95
C GLY A 329 -2.03 9.32 -17.44
N VAL A 330 -0.80 9.69 -17.79
CA VAL A 330 -0.31 9.70 -19.16
C VAL A 330 0.34 8.36 -19.49
N ALA A 331 -0.08 7.74 -20.60
CA ALA A 331 0.53 6.51 -21.10
C ALA A 331 2.05 6.68 -21.21
N ALA A 332 2.80 5.67 -20.74
CA ALA A 332 4.25 5.66 -20.89
C ALA A 332 4.57 5.83 -22.39
N LYS A 333 5.24 6.93 -22.76
CA LYS A 333 5.73 7.08 -24.12
C LYS A 333 6.58 5.85 -24.41
N THR A 334 6.21 5.08 -25.43
CA THR A 334 7.11 4.10 -26.03
C THR A 334 8.38 4.84 -26.39
N VAL A 335 9.46 4.53 -25.69
CA VAL A 335 10.80 4.91 -26.15
C VAL A 335 11.03 4.06 -27.40
N SER A 336 10.71 4.61 -28.56
CA SER A 336 11.18 4.06 -29.83
C SER A 336 12.70 4.22 -29.84
N GLY A 337 13.39 3.13 -29.57
CA GLY A 337 14.81 2.97 -29.90
C GLY A 337 15.01 2.87 -31.41
#